data_AF-A0A6N4XCH9-F1
#
_entry.id   AF-A0A6N4XCH9-F1
#
_cell.length_a   1.000
_cell.length_b   1.000
_cell.length_c   1.000
_cell.angle_alpha   90.00
_cell.angle_beta   90.00
_cell.angle_gamma   90.00
#
_symmetry.space_group_name_H-M   'P 1'
#
loop_
_entity.id
_entity.type
_entity.pdbx_description
1 polymer ?
#
loop_
_entity_poly.entity_id
_entity_poly.type
_entity_poly.pdbx_seq_one_letter_code
_entity_poly.pdbx_strand_id
1 'polypeptide(L)'
;MKRKILFILALYTVNIFVFAQYSSGALFPVGTTGVSVKLETTPSLVTLTLAGPSNSYLGLGAGDAGMATGADGFIYNSASTTDYTFNGVGNTPSADAIQDWTIISNTVSGSTRTIVATRSLTGSAGDTTIPNAAGNLDVFVARGNETMNLSYHGAANRDYATLPMSLDPTLATGEVKADPTIYMMYPNPATETVHFKNIDLIKSIDVYETTGRKVKALKWKEGYIDVNDLKPGNYYLEITLKDGTLTYEKLIKQ
;
A
#
# COMPACT_ATOMS: atom_id res chain seq x y z
N MET A 1 19.88 -11.75 -52.91
CA MET A 1 19.12 -12.49 -51.86
C MET A 1 18.70 -11.51 -50.77
N LYS A 2 17.40 -11.31 -50.57
CA LYS A 2 16.85 -10.39 -49.56
C LYS A 2 16.85 -11.08 -48.18
N ARG A 3 17.65 -10.59 -47.23
CA ARG A 3 17.62 -11.07 -45.84
C ARG A 3 16.35 -10.55 -45.16
N LYS A 4 15.42 -11.44 -44.86
CA LYS A 4 14.24 -11.14 -44.04
C LYS A 4 14.69 -11.09 -42.57
N ILE A 5 14.65 -9.91 -41.97
CA ILE A 5 14.84 -9.75 -40.52
C ILE A 5 13.51 -10.13 -39.87
N LEU A 6 13.50 -11.22 -39.12
CA LEU A 6 12.35 -11.67 -38.34
C LEU A 6 12.43 -10.97 -36.97
N PHE A 7 11.52 -10.04 -36.71
CA PHE A 7 11.41 -9.34 -35.43
C PHE A 7 10.46 -10.15 -34.53
N ILE A 8 10.98 -10.91 -33.58
CA ILE A 8 10.19 -11.59 -32.56
C ILE A 8 10.09 -10.64 -31.36
N LEU A 9 8.92 -10.04 -31.17
CA LEU A 9 8.58 -9.23 -30.01
C LEU A 9 8.31 -10.19 -28.84
N ALA A 10 9.34 -10.52 -28.06
CA ALA A 10 9.20 -11.30 -26.83
C ALA A 10 8.65 -10.38 -25.73
N LEU A 11 7.38 -10.60 -25.37
CA LEU A 11 6.71 -9.96 -24.26
C LEU A 11 7.32 -10.51 -22.95
N TYR A 12 8.24 -9.77 -22.33
CA TYR A 12 8.81 -10.15 -21.04
C TYR A 12 7.80 -9.88 -19.91
N THR A 13 7.14 -10.93 -19.41
CA THR A 13 6.36 -10.87 -18.18
C THR A 13 7.31 -10.95 -16.98
N VAL A 14 7.62 -9.80 -16.39
CA VAL A 14 8.39 -9.72 -15.15
C VAL A 14 7.46 -10.08 -13.98
N ASN A 15 7.67 -11.24 -13.35
CA ASN A 15 7.01 -11.57 -12.08
C ASN A 15 7.78 -10.89 -10.95
N ILE A 16 7.41 -9.64 -10.66
CA ILE A 16 7.78 -8.89 -9.45
C ILE A 16 6.83 -9.34 -8.34
N PHE A 17 7.35 -9.69 -7.16
CA PHE A 17 6.50 -9.83 -5.98
C PHE A 17 6.09 -8.44 -5.51
N VAL A 18 5.08 -7.91 -6.17
CA VAL A 18 4.29 -6.81 -5.65
C VAL A 18 3.47 -7.40 -4.51
N PHE A 19 3.71 -6.93 -3.29
CA PHE A 19 2.70 -7.09 -2.26
C PHE A 19 1.46 -6.35 -2.76
N ALA A 20 0.40 -7.09 -3.08
CA ALA A 20 -0.79 -6.51 -3.65
C ALA A 20 -1.31 -5.44 -2.68
N GLN A 21 -1.46 -4.23 -3.21
CA GLN A 21 -1.98 -3.10 -2.50
C GLN A 21 -3.20 -2.59 -3.25
N TYR A 22 -4.21 -2.22 -2.50
CA TYR A 22 -5.50 -1.87 -3.07
C TYR A 22 -5.85 -0.45 -2.68
N SER A 23 -6.46 0.26 -3.62
CA SER A 23 -6.87 1.64 -3.46
C SER A 23 -8.31 1.78 -3.92
N SER A 24 -9.08 2.59 -3.22
CA SER A 24 -10.38 3.07 -3.70
C SER A 24 -10.26 4.09 -4.83
N GLY A 25 -9.03 4.41 -5.26
CA GLY A 25 -8.74 5.36 -6.33
C GLY A 25 -8.66 6.81 -5.84
N ALA A 26 -9.23 7.74 -6.59
CA ALA A 26 -9.31 9.13 -6.17
C ALA A 26 -10.15 9.29 -4.90
N LEU A 27 -10.04 10.46 -4.26
CA LEU A 27 -10.86 10.81 -3.09
C LEU A 27 -12.35 10.79 -3.48
N PHE A 28 -13.11 9.84 -2.92
CA PHE A 28 -14.46 9.50 -3.32
C PHE A 28 -15.49 10.38 -2.56
N PRO A 29 -16.26 11.24 -3.24
CA PRO A 29 -17.28 12.05 -2.59
C PRO A 29 -18.47 11.19 -2.14
N VAL A 30 -18.93 11.39 -0.90
CA VAL A 30 -20.00 10.58 -0.30
C VAL A 30 -21.29 11.38 -0.25
N GLY A 31 -22.19 11.11 -1.20
CA GLY A 31 -23.48 11.78 -1.32
C GLY A 31 -23.35 13.31 -1.43
N THR A 32 -24.31 14.02 -0.83
CA THR A 32 -24.28 15.49 -0.70
C THR A 32 -23.71 15.95 0.64
N THR A 33 -23.06 15.06 1.39
CA THR A 33 -22.58 15.37 2.75
C THR A 33 -21.45 16.38 2.75
N GLY A 34 -20.71 16.52 1.65
CA GLY A 34 -19.46 17.28 1.62
C GLY A 34 -18.28 16.55 2.26
N VAL A 35 -18.46 15.28 2.65
CA VAL A 35 -17.38 14.39 3.08
C VAL A 35 -16.90 13.57 1.88
N SER A 36 -15.60 13.32 1.81
CA SER A 36 -14.99 12.43 0.82
C SER A 36 -13.99 11.50 1.47
N VAL A 37 -13.92 10.26 0.97
CA VAL A 37 -13.16 9.15 1.57
C VAL A 37 -12.24 8.53 0.54
N LYS A 38 -11.03 8.15 0.96
CA LYS A 38 -10.16 7.24 0.24
C LYS A 38 -9.57 6.23 1.22
N LEU A 39 -9.55 4.97 0.82
CA LEU A 39 -8.86 3.90 1.53
C LEU A 39 -7.77 3.30 0.66
N GLU A 40 -6.61 3.08 1.26
CA GLU A 40 -5.46 2.41 0.67
C GLU A 40 -4.99 1.31 1.61
N THR A 41 -4.71 0.13 1.09
CA THR A 41 -4.25 -1.00 1.89
C THR A 41 -2.90 -1.50 1.39
N THR A 42 -2.04 -1.83 2.34
CA THR A 42 -0.86 -2.69 2.15
C THR A 42 -1.14 -4.04 2.83
N PRO A 43 -0.23 -5.03 2.79
CA PRO A 43 -0.44 -6.30 3.50
C PRO A 43 -0.63 -6.19 5.00
N SER A 44 -0.24 -5.07 5.63
CA SER A 44 -0.29 -4.91 7.09
C SER A 44 -1.09 -3.70 7.55
N LEU A 45 -1.31 -2.70 6.69
CA LEU A 45 -1.91 -1.43 7.08
C LEU A 45 -3.05 -1.03 6.16
N VAL A 46 -4.00 -0.30 6.72
CA VAL A 46 -4.94 0.55 5.99
C VAL A 46 -4.59 2.01 6.26
N THR A 47 -4.69 2.83 5.22
CA THR A 47 -4.55 4.29 5.28
C THR A 47 -5.87 4.91 4.82
N LEU A 48 -6.47 5.69 5.71
CA LEU A 48 -7.65 6.51 5.47
C LEU A 48 -7.22 7.92 5.10
N THR A 49 -7.75 8.43 3.99
CA THR A 49 -7.85 9.87 3.75
C THR A 49 -9.31 10.31 3.85
N LEU A 50 -9.62 11.18 4.80
CA LEU A 50 -10.96 11.71 5.04
C LEU A 50 -10.93 13.22 4.88
N ALA A 51 -11.73 13.75 3.95
CA ALA A 51 -11.85 15.18 3.75
C ALA A 51 -13.29 15.67 3.98
N GLY A 52 -13.43 16.88 4.51
CA GLY A 52 -14.74 17.50 4.70
C GLY A 52 -14.66 18.89 5.31
N PRO A 53 -15.80 19.49 5.70
CA PRO A 53 -15.85 20.84 6.23
C PRO A 53 -15.01 21.01 7.50
N SER A 54 -14.11 21.99 7.50
CA SER A 54 -13.07 22.15 8.53
C SER A 54 -13.60 22.55 9.91
N ASN A 55 -14.84 23.03 9.97
CA ASN A 55 -15.59 23.42 11.18
C ASN A 55 -16.48 22.30 11.73
N SER A 56 -16.42 21.08 11.18
CA SER A 56 -17.27 19.95 11.55
C SER A 56 -16.42 18.73 11.92
N TYR A 57 -16.84 17.95 12.92
CA TYR A 57 -16.26 16.63 13.13
C TYR A 57 -16.50 15.77 11.87
N LEU A 58 -15.61 14.82 11.59
CA LEU A 58 -15.71 13.92 10.44
C LEU A 58 -15.68 12.47 10.93
N GLY A 59 -16.72 11.71 10.62
CA GLY A 59 -16.87 10.31 10.99
C GLY A 59 -16.90 9.40 9.77
N LEU A 60 -16.28 8.24 9.90
CA LEU A 60 -16.30 7.11 8.98
C LEU A 60 -16.58 5.84 9.77
N GLY A 61 -17.45 4.97 9.27
CA GLY A 61 -17.48 3.57 9.70
C GLY A 61 -17.49 2.63 8.51
N ALA A 62 -17.13 1.37 8.75
CA ALA A 62 -17.09 0.33 7.75
C ALA A 62 -18.42 -0.45 7.67
N GLY A 63 -18.76 -0.91 6.47
CA GLY A 63 -19.99 -1.65 6.18
C GLY A 63 -21.19 -0.75 5.89
N ASP A 64 -22.39 -1.37 5.93
CA ASP A 64 -23.68 -0.74 5.62
C ASP A 64 -24.59 -0.59 6.87
N ALA A 65 -24.08 -0.98 8.04
CA ALA A 65 -24.85 -0.98 9.29
C ALA A 65 -25.09 0.44 9.86
N GLY A 66 -24.33 1.43 9.41
CA GLY A 66 -24.39 2.79 9.96
C GLY A 66 -24.06 2.81 11.45
N MET A 67 -24.77 3.64 12.22
CA MET A 67 -24.62 3.77 13.68
C MET A 67 -25.20 2.57 14.47
N ALA A 68 -25.30 1.38 13.90
CA ALA A 68 -25.78 0.21 14.63
C ALA A 68 -24.91 -0.08 15.87
N THR A 69 -25.49 -0.75 16.87
CA THR A 69 -24.75 -1.07 18.09
C THR A 69 -23.60 -2.02 17.77
N GLY A 70 -22.38 -1.65 18.18
CA GLY A 70 -21.17 -2.43 17.94
C GLY A 70 -20.51 -2.19 16.57
N ALA A 71 -21.01 -1.24 15.77
CA ALA A 71 -20.27 -0.83 14.58
C ALA A 71 -18.97 -0.10 14.98
N ASP A 72 -17.92 -0.30 14.19
CA ASP A 72 -16.60 0.34 14.35
C ASP A 72 -16.53 1.65 13.56
N GLY A 73 -15.87 2.67 14.11
CA GLY A 73 -15.78 4.00 13.53
C GLY A 73 -14.52 4.78 13.85
N PHE A 74 -13.99 5.43 12.82
CA PHE A 74 -13.06 6.54 12.97
C PHE A 74 -13.82 7.86 13.10
N ILE A 75 -13.54 8.67 14.12
CA ILE A 75 -14.09 10.02 14.24
C ILE A 75 -13.02 11.04 14.59
N TYR A 76 -12.79 11.99 13.68
CA TYR A 76 -12.01 13.19 13.96
C TYR A 76 -12.90 14.28 14.54
N ASN A 77 -12.64 14.70 15.78
CA ASN A 77 -13.42 15.70 16.51
C ASN A 77 -12.52 16.61 17.36
N SER A 78 -13.08 17.33 18.34
CA SER A 78 -12.32 18.18 19.28
C SER A 78 -11.55 17.42 20.37
N ALA A 79 -11.78 16.10 20.51
CA ALA A 79 -11.04 15.23 21.43
C ALA A 79 -9.76 14.68 20.78
N SER A 80 -8.91 14.06 21.61
CA SER A 80 -7.68 13.39 21.14
C SER A 80 -7.91 11.96 20.66
N THR A 81 -9.10 11.40 20.87
CA THR A 81 -9.47 10.04 20.49
C THR A 81 -10.08 10.02 19.09
N THR A 82 -9.71 9.00 18.32
CA THR A 82 -10.12 8.79 16.93
C THR A 82 -10.84 7.47 16.70
N ASP A 83 -10.67 6.47 17.57
CA ASP A 83 -11.36 5.18 17.50
C ASP A 83 -12.59 5.16 18.40
N TYR A 84 -13.71 4.71 17.83
CA TYR A 84 -15.00 4.71 18.49
C TYR A 84 -15.85 3.49 18.13
N THR A 85 -16.43 2.87 19.15
CA THR A 85 -17.58 1.98 19.01
C THR A 85 -18.90 2.77 18.98
N PHE A 86 -19.74 2.48 17.99
CA PHE A 86 -21.09 3.02 17.87
C PHE A 86 -22.08 2.31 18.82
N ASN A 87 -22.87 3.10 19.56
CA ASN A 87 -23.79 2.61 20.61
C ASN A 87 -25.26 2.47 20.15
N GLY A 88 -25.52 2.44 18.85
CA GLY A 88 -26.87 2.45 18.30
C GLY A 88 -27.34 3.83 17.84
N VAL A 89 -28.33 3.85 16.94
CA VAL A 89 -28.87 5.07 16.34
C VAL A 89 -29.44 5.98 17.42
N GLY A 90 -28.97 7.23 17.45
CA GLY A 90 -29.39 8.26 18.41
C GLY A 90 -28.53 8.32 19.68
N ASN A 91 -27.60 7.38 19.88
CA ASN A 91 -26.67 7.39 20.99
C ASN A 91 -25.30 7.95 20.55
N THR A 92 -24.67 8.75 21.41
CA THR A 92 -23.31 9.23 21.18
C THR A 92 -22.33 8.05 21.14
N PRO A 93 -21.40 7.96 20.18
CA PRO A 93 -20.36 6.93 20.15
C PRO A 93 -19.46 6.98 21.39
N SER A 94 -18.93 5.83 21.80
CA SER A 94 -17.95 5.72 22.90
C SER A 94 -16.56 5.64 22.31
N ALA A 95 -15.60 6.40 22.84
CA ALA A 95 -14.21 6.20 22.46
C ALA A 95 -13.72 4.84 22.96
N ASP A 96 -12.98 4.12 22.11
CA ASP A 96 -12.48 2.81 22.46
C ASP A 96 -11.32 2.90 23.45
N ALA A 97 -11.21 1.89 24.33
CA ALA A 97 -10.17 1.85 25.34
C ALA A 97 -8.76 1.73 24.72
N ILE A 98 -8.68 1.08 23.56
CA ILE A 98 -7.49 1.02 22.70
C ILE A 98 -7.78 1.92 21.51
N GLN A 99 -6.80 2.72 21.10
CA GLN A 99 -6.90 3.60 19.94
C GLN A 99 -5.91 3.09 18.90
N ASP A 100 -6.40 2.51 17.81
CA ASP A 100 -5.59 1.88 16.77
C ASP A 100 -5.18 2.88 15.68
N TRP A 101 -6.02 3.88 15.42
CA TRP A 101 -5.71 4.91 14.43
C TRP A 101 -4.62 5.88 14.87
N THR A 102 -3.60 6.03 14.03
CA THR A 102 -2.58 7.07 14.14
C THR A 102 -2.77 8.11 13.03
N ILE A 103 -2.98 9.38 13.40
CA ILE A 103 -3.04 10.49 12.44
C ILE A 103 -1.63 10.76 11.88
N ILE A 104 -1.46 10.65 10.57
CA ILE A 104 -0.23 10.95 9.83
C ILE A 104 -0.21 12.42 9.40
N SER A 105 -1.36 12.95 8.96
CA SER A 105 -1.48 14.31 8.47
C SER A 105 -2.85 14.90 8.79
N ASN A 106 -2.88 16.20 9.08
CA ASN A 106 -4.09 16.97 9.30
C ASN A 106 -3.86 18.38 8.75
N THR A 107 -4.46 18.67 7.61
CA THR A 107 -4.30 19.97 6.94
C THR A 107 -5.66 20.63 6.73
N VAL A 108 -5.65 21.97 6.69
CA VAL A 108 -6.83 22.77 6.36
C VAL A 108 -6.46 23.69 5.20
N SER A 109 -7.23 23.61 4.12
CA SER A 109 -7.13 24.51 2.97
C SER A 109 -8.51 25.13 2.72
N GLY A 110 -8.61 26.44 2.92
CA GLY A 110 -9.90 27.13 2.93
C GLY A 110 -10.85 26.54 3.97
N SER A 111 -12.05 26.15 3.54
CA SER A 111 -13.08 25.52 4.38
C SER A 111 -13.00 23.98 4.43
N THR A 112 -11.99 23.36 3.81
CA THR A 112 -11.85 21.90 3.77
C THR A 112 -10.70 21.46 4.67
N ARG A 113 -10.96 20.48 5.52
CA ARG A 113 -9.97 19.73 6.28
C ARG A 113 -9.73 18.39 5.60
N THR A 114 -8.47 17.98 5.53
CA THR A 114 -8.06 16.65 5.08
C THR A 114 -7.25 15.97 6.18
N ILE A 115 -7.76 14.84 6.65
CA ILE A 115 -7.11 13.95 7.61
C ILE A 115 -6.56 12.75 6.87
N VAL A 116 -5.32 12.38 7.15
CA VAL A 116 -4.74 11.10 6.75
C VAL A 116 -4.39 10.34 8.03
N ALA A 117 -4.92 9.13 8.20
CA ALA A 117 -4.70 8.28 9.36
C ALA A 117 -4.43 6.83 8.94
N THR A 118 -3.71 6.07 9.76
CA THR A 118 -3.42 4.66 9.49
C THR A 118 -3.65 3.78 10.70
N ARG A 119 -4.04 2.53 10.47
CA ARG A 119 -4.04 1.45 11.47
C ARG A 119 -3.70 0.11 10.82
N SER A 120 -3.54 -0.93 11.62
CA SER A 120 -3.44 -2.31 11.11
C SER A 120 -4.72 -2.74 10.40
N LEU A 121 -4.64 -3.68 9.45
CA LEU A 121 -5.83 -4.16 8.73
C LEU A 121 -6.92 -4.73 9.65
N THR A 122 -6.51 -5.34 10.76
CA THR A 122 -7.43 -5.96 11.72
C THR A 122 -7.90 -4.99 12.79
N GLY A 123 -7.09 -3.98 13.14
CA GLY A 123 -7.32 -3.19 14.35
C GLY A 123 -7.15 -4.03 15.62
N SER A 124 -7.76 -3.57 16.71
CA SER A 124 -7.85 -4.29 17.97
C SER A 124 -9.19 -5.04 18.12
N ALA A 125 -9.48 -5.56 19.30
CA ALA A 125 -10.65 -6.39 19.53
C ALA A 125 -11.93 -5.53 19.54
N GLY A 126 -12.80 -5.74 18.56
CA GLY A 126 -14.02 -4.95 18.35
C GLY A 126 -14.02 -4.24 16.99
N ASP A 127 -12.84 -4.10 16.38
CA ASP A 127 -12.68 -3.39 15.13
C ASP A 127 -13.12 -4.21 13.92
N THR A 128 -13.60 -3.50 12.90
CA THR A 128 -13.89 -4.10 11.61
C THR A 128 -12.57 -4.33 10.86
N THR A 129 -12.37 -5.57 10.41
CA THR A 129 -11.23 -5.91 9.56
C THR A 129 -11.42 -5.33 8.16
N ILE A 130 -10.42 -4.61 7.67
CA ILE A 130 -10.38 -4.08 6.29
C ILE A 130 -9.59 -5.05 5.41
N PRO A 131 -10.20 -5.65 4.36
CA PRO A 131 -9.50 -6.57 3.48
C PRO A 131 -8.44 -5.86 2.64
N ASN A 132 -7.23 -6.42 2.58
CA ASN A 132 -6.25 -6.07 1.54
C ASN A 132 -6.53 -6.87 0.27
N ALA A 133 -7.64 -6.57 -0.39
CA ALA A 133 -8.12 -7.28 -1.58
C ALA A 133 -8.90 -6.35 -2.52
N ALA A 134 -9.05 -6.75 -3.78
CA ALA A 134 -9.94 -6.08 -4.72
C ALA A 134 -11.40 -6.43 -4.39
N GLY A 135 -12.29 -5.48 -4.63
CA GLY A 135 -13.71 -5.66 -4.41
C GLY A 135 -14.39 -4.37 -3.97
N ASN A 136 -15.66 -4.49 -3.61
CA ASN A 136 -16.42 -3.40 -3.06
C ASN A 136 -16.25 -3.38 -1.54
N LEU A 137 -15.95 -2.21 -0.98
CA LEU A 137 -15.93 -1.97 0.45
C LEU A 137 -16.96 -0.90 0.79
N ASP A 138 -18.05 -1.31 1.42
CA ASP A 138 -19.08 -0.37 1.87
C ASP A 138 -18.58 0.40 3.09
N VAL A 139 -18.91 1.68 3.12
CA VAL A 139 -18.63 2.60 4.21
C VAL A 139 -19.83 3.51 4.43
N PHE A 140 -19.91 4.07 5.63
CA PHE A 140 -20.81 5.18 5.93
C PHE A 140 -20.04 6.34 6.52
N VAL A 141 -20.53 7.54 6.28
CA VAL A 141 -19.94 8.76 6.82
C VAL A 141 -20.98 9.59 7.54
N ALA A 142 -20.51 10.39 8.47
CA ALA A 142 -21.25 11.50 9.02
C ALA A 142 -20.32 12.68 9.27
N ARG A 143 -20.88 13.89 9.30
CA ARG A 143 -20.16 15.07 9.80
C ARG A 143 -21.00 15.86 10.78
N GLY A 144 -20.32 16.62 11.63
CA GLY A 144 -20.99 17.60 12.49
C GLY A 144 -21.76 18.64 11.67
N ASN A 145 -22.81 19.18 12.29
CA ASN A 145 -23.52 20.34 11.74
C ASN A 145 -22.80 21.61 12.21
N GLU A 146 -21.66 21.92 11.58
CA GLU A 146 -20.82 23.10 11.92
C GLU A 146 -20.27 23.09 13.35
N THR A 147 -19.98 21.90 13.86
CA THR A 147 -19.40 21.71 15.19
C THR A 147 -18.38 20.59 15.22
N MET A 148 -17.30 20.80 15.98
CA MET A 148 -16.27 19.81 16.25
C MET A 148 -16.61 18.90 17.45
N ASN A 149 -17.67 19.20 18.20
CA ASN A 149 -18.11 18.36 19.32
C ASN A 149 -19.10 17.30 18.83
N LEU A 150 -18.97 16.07 19.36
CA LEU A 150 -19.93 15.01 19.07
C LEU A 150 -21.34 15.45 19.49
N SER A 151 -22.23 15.41 18.51
CA SER A 151 -23.61 15.87 18.61
C SER A 151 -24.37 15.30 17.43
N TYR A 152 -25.70 15.43 17.42
CA TYR A 152 -26.51 14.97 16.30
C TYR A 152 -26.08 15.64 14.98
N HIS A 153 -25.65 14.84 14.00
CA HIS A 153 -25.18 15.34 12.70
C HIS A 153 -26.32 15.90 11.84
N GLY A 154 -27.57 15.47 12.04
CA GLY A 154 -28.69 15.81 11.13
C GLY A 154 -28.77 14.87 9.91
N ALA A 155 -29.96 14.76 9.32
CA ALA A 155 -30.21 13.81 8.24
C ALA A 155 -29.41 14.08 6.96
N ALA A 156 -29.11 15.35 6.66
CA ALA A 156 -28.40 15.76 5.44
C ALA A 156 -26.87 15.60 5.52
N ASN A 157 -26.31 15.34 6.70
CA ASN A 157 -24.87 15.30 6.95
C ASN A 157 -24.34 13.87 7.14
N ARG A 158 -25.05 12.88 6.59
CA ARG A 158 -24.66 11.47 6.59
C ARG A 158 -25.06 10.80 5.28
N ASP A 159 -24.29 9.82 4.85
CA ASP A 159 -24.64 8.98 3.72
C ASP A 159 -23.77 7.71 3.70
N TYR A 160 -24.04 6.82 2.75
CA TYR A 160 -23.28 5.60 2.49
C TYR A 160 -22.50 5.73 1.17
N ALA A 161 -21.42 4.99 1.05
CA ALA A 161 -20.68 4.83 -0.19
C ALA A 161 -20.14 3.41 -0.33
N THR A 162 -20.02 2.97 -1.58
CA THR A 162 -19.33 1.71 -1.92
C THR A 162 -18.01 2.06 -2.60
N LEU A 163 -16.90 1.81 -1.92
CA LEU A 163 -15.56 2.10 -2.42
C LEU A 163 -15.10 0.97 -3.36
N PRO A 164 -14.73 1.27 -4.61
CA PRO A 164 -14.24 0.27 -5.55
C PRO A 164 -12.74 0.02 -5.31
N MET A 165 -12.43 -0.88 -4.37
CA MET A 165 -11.05 -1.28 -4.08
C MET A 165 -10.48 -2.04 -5.27
N SER A 166 -9.41 -1.50 -5.86
CA SER A 166 -8.74 -2.08 -7.02
C SER A 166 -7.23 -2.08 -6.81
N LEU A 167 -6.53 -2.98 -7.49
CA LEU A 167 -5.08 -3.05 -7.41
C LEU A 167 -4.49 -1.72 -7.88
N ASP A 168 -3.71 -1.07 -7.03
CA ASP A 168 -3.04 0.18 -7.38
C ASP A 168 -1.58 -0.11 -7.75
N PRO A 169 -1.19 -0.02 -9.03
CA PRO A 169 0.18 -0.28 -9.45
C PRO A 169 1.13 0.87 -9.13
N THR A 170 0.63 2.04 -8.71
CA THR A 170 1.43 3.25 -8.52
C THR A 170 2.00 3.40 -7.10
N LEU A 171 1.40 2.79 -6.07
CA LEU A 171 2.07 2.64 -4.77
C LEU A 171 2.71 1.25 -4.59
N ALA A 172 2.48 0.33 -5.54
CA ALA A 172 3.19 -0.95 -5.65
C ALA A 172 4.69 -0.77 -5.92
N THR A 173 5.15 0.48 -5.97
CA THR A 173 6.53 0.89 -6.15
C THR A 173 7.35 0.62 -4.88
N GLY A 174 7.57 -0.67 -4.61
CA GLY A 174 8.91 -1.15 -4.29
C GLY A 174 9.83 -1.16 -5.51
N GLU A 175 9.44 -0.52 -6.62
CA GLU A 175 10.34 -0.02 -7.65
C GLU A 175 11.20 1.09 -7.05
N VAL A 176 12.21 0.73 -6.28
CA VAL A 176 13.50 1.35 -6.58
C VAL A 176 13.76 0.93 -8.02
N LYS A 177 13.36 1.76 -8.98
CA LYS A 177 14.11 1.79 -10.23
C LYS A 177 15.54 1.98 -9.77
N ALA A 178 16.31 0.90 -9.73
CA ALA A 178 17.74 1.03 -9.84
C ALA A 178 17.88 1.94 -11.05
N ASP A 179 18.32 3.17 -10.81
CA ASP A 179 18.57 4.11 -11.88
C ASP A 179 19.44 3.33 -12.87
N PRO A 180 19.00 3.10 -14.12
CA PRO A 180 19.72 2.24 -15.08
C PRO A 180 21.15 2.74 -15.37
N THR A 181 21.54 3.85 -14.74
CA THR A 181 22.86 4.43 -14.69
C THR A 181 23.86 3.69 -13.79
N ILE A 182 23.43 2.92 -12.77
CA ILE A 182 24.37 2.35 -11.78
C ILE A 182 24.96 1.02 -12.28
N TYR A 183 24.19 -0.07 -12.41
CA TYR A 183 24.66 -1.34 -13.01
C TYR A 183 23.51 -2.06 -13.73
N MET A 184 23.80 -2.95 -14.66
CA MET A 184 22.76 -3.74 -15.38
C MET A 184 23.11 -5.22 -15.42
N MET A 185 22.20 -6.09 -15.00
CA MET A 185 22.36 -7.55 -14.99
C MET A 185 21.78 -8.20 -16.26
N TYR A 186 22.53 -9.06 -16.95
CA TYR A 186 22.08 -9.73 -18.18
C TYR A 186 22.90 -11.00 -18.51
N PRO A 187 22.33 -11.99 -19.24
CA PRO A 187 20.92 -12.10 -19.54
C PRO A 187 20.11 -12.48 -18.28
N ASN A 188 18.84 -12.12 -18.28
CA ASN A 188 17.87 -12.58 -17.31
C ASN A 188 16.52 -12.73 -18.04
N PRO A 189 15.99 -13.95 -18.24
CA PRO A 189 16.45 -15.24 -17.71
C PRO A 189 17.84 -15.69 -18.18
N ALA A 190 18.54 -16.48 -17.35
CA ALA A 190 19.89 -16.98 -17.60
C ALA A 190 19.94 -18.51 -17.65
N THR A 191 20.80 -19.07 -18.50
CA THR A 191 21.04 -20.52 -18.62
C THR A 191 22.33 -20.95 -17.95
N GLU A 192 23.43 -20.24 -18.22
CA GLU A 192 24.78 -20.66 -17.79
C GLU A 192 25.49 -19.56 -16.99
N THR A 193 25.49 -18.32 -17.49
CA THR A 193 26.17 -17.20 -16.85
C THR A 193 25.30 -15.95 -16.79
N VAL A 194 25.59 -15.10 -15.81
CA VAL A 194 25.00 -13.78 -15.63
C VAL A 194 26.12 -12.73 -15.59
N HIS A 195 26.06 -11.74 -16.46
CA HIS A 195 27.00 -10.62 -16.56
C HIS A 195 26.42 -9.35 -15.96
N PHE A 196 27.30 -8.43 -15.54
CA PHE A 196 26.90 -7.10 -15.09
C PHE A 196 27.62 -6.01 -15.88
N LYS A 197 26.90 -4.99 -16.33
CA LYS A 197 27.47 -3.73 -16.80
C LYS A 197 27.82 -2.85 -15.60
N ASN A 198 28.87 -2.03 -15.72
CA ASN A 198 29.38 -1.14 -14.66
C ASN A 198 29.76 -1.91 -13.38
N ILE A 199 30.33 -3.09 -13.59
CA ILE A 199 30.66 -4.04 -12.54
C ILE A 199 31.67 -3.50 -11.52
N ASP A 200 32.44 -2.49 -11.92
CA ASP A 200 33.40 -1.78 -11.05
C ASP A 200 32.74 -1.08 -9.87
N LEU A 201 31.42 -0.87 -9.88
CA LEU A 201 30.68 -0.32 -8.75
C LEU A 201 30.31 -1.38 -7.72
N ILE A 202 30.37 -2.67 -8.08
CA ILE A 202 29.97 -3.78 -7.23
C ILE A 202 31.14 -4.24 -6.35
N LYS A 203 30.86 -4.47 -5.07
CA LYS A 203 31.81 -4.99 -4.07
C LYS A 203 31.63 -6.49 -3.86
N SER A 204 30.39 -6.94 -3.73
CA SER A 204 30.05 -8.35 -3.51
C SER A 204 28.64 -8.66 -3.99
N ILE A 205 28.42 -9.94 -4.32
CA ILE A 205 27.11 -10.46 -4.70
C ILE A 205 26.86 -11.75 -3.92
N ASP A 206 25.76 -11.80 -3.19
CA ASP A 206 25.27 -13.01 -2.53
C ASP A 206 23.99 -13.49 -3.23
N VAL A 207 23.92 -14.78 -3.52
CA VAL A 207 22.80 -15.41 -4.23
C VAL A 207 22.00 -16.27 -3.25
N TYR A 208 20.69 -16.09 -3.23
CA TYR A 208 19.76 -16.77 -2.34
C TYR A 208 18.66 -17.49 -3.14
N GLU A 209 18.21 -18.64 -2.66
CA GLU A 209 16.97 -19.29 -3.13
C GLU A 209 15.73 -18.59 -2.54
N THR A 210 14.53 -18.91 -3.06
CA THR A 210 13.26 -18.31 -2.61
C THR A 210 12.94 -18.51 -1.13
N THR A 211 13.54 -19.50 -0.47
CA THR A 211 13.38 -19.75 0.96
C THR A 211 14.31 -18.90 1.84
N GLY A 212 15.11 -18.01 1.25
CA GLY A 212 16.10 -17.20 1.95
C GLY A 212 17.43 -17.92 2.23
N ARG A 213 17.60 -19.16 1.74
CA ARG A 213 18.86 -19.91 1.87
C ARG A 213 19.91 -19.33 0.93
N LYS A 214 21.04 -18.86 1.48
CA LYS A 214 22.21 -18.46 0.68
C LYS A 214 22.79 -19.68 -0.02
N VAL A 215 22.87 -19.62 -1.35
CA VAL A 215 23.38 -20.70 -2.20
C VAL A 215 24.72 -20.38 -2.83
N LYS A 216 25.04 -19.10 -2.99
CA LYS A 216 26.33 -18.65 -3.52
C LYS A 216 26.73 -17.34 -2.86
N ALA A 217 28.02 -17.14 -2.69
CA ALA A 217 28.61 -15.90 -2.22
C ALA A 217 29.83 -15.61 -3.07
N LEU A 218 29.87 -14.45 -3.72
CA LEU A 218 30.95 -14.08 -4.63
C LEU A 218 31.57 -12.76 -4.17
N LYS A 219 32.85 -12.84 -3.81
CA LYS A 219 33.71 -11.66 -3.63
C LYS A 219 34.30 -11.29 -4.99
N TRP A 220 34.21 -10.02 -5.35
CA TRP A 220 34.43 -9.57 -6.73
C TRP A 220 35.83 -9.87 -7.28
N LYS A 221 35.92 -10.63 -8.40
CA LYS A 221 37.13 -10.79 -9.23
C LYS A 221 36.91 -11.06 -10.73
N GLU A 222 35.75 -11.57 -11.17
CA GLU A 222 35.53 -11.94 -12.58
C GLU A 222 34.16 -11.47 -13.07
N GLY A 223 34.11 -10.90 -14.28
CA GLY A 223 33.03 -10.21 -15.01
C GLY A 223 31.58 -10.76 -14.96
N TYR A 224 31.35 -11.88 -14.29
CA TYR A 224 30.16 -12.71 -14.41
C TYR A 224 29.95 -13.62 -13.18
N ILE A 225 28.75 -14.18 -13.08
CA ILE A 225 28.36 -15.23 -12.15
C ILE A 225 28.06 -16.47 -12.98
N ASP A 226 28.74 -17.58 -12.68
CA ASP A 226 28.34 -18.90 -13.18
C ASP A 226 27.12 -19.39 -12.38
N VAL A 227 26.06 -19.77 -13.09
CA VAL A 227 24.80 -20.26 -12.53
C VAL A 227 24.45 -21.66 -13.02
N ASN A 228 25.36 -22.36 -13.72
CA ASN A 228 25.14 -23.71 -14.24
C ASN A 228 24.76 -24.74 -13.18
N ASP A 229 25.31 -24.56 -11.96
CA ASP A 229 25.07 -25.42 -10.80
C ASP A 229 23.71 -25.18 -10.13
N LEU A 230 23.02 -24.10 -10.48
CA LEU A 230 21.69 -23.77 -9.96
C LEU A 230 20.60 -24.54 -10.69
N LYS A 231 19.64 -25.09 -9.95
CA LYS A 231 18.44 -25.70 -10.53
C LYS A 231 17.57 -24.62 -11.19
N PRO A 232 16.80 -24.93 -12.24
CA PRO A 232 15.82 -24.02 -12.81
C PRO A 232 14.88 -23.47 -11.73
N GLY A 233 14.71 -22.16 -11.68
CA GLY A 233 13.99 -21.51 -10.59
C GLY A 233 14.32 -20.03 -10.42
N ASN A 234 13.69 -19.43 -9.41
CA ASN A 234 13.92 -18.03 -9.05
C ASN A 234 14.99 -17.94 -7.94
N TYR A 235 15.92 -17.01 -8.12
CA TYR A 235 16.95 -16.67 -7.14
C TYR A 235 16.96 -15.16 -6.90
N TYR A 236 17.48 -14.74 -5.76
CA TYR A 236 17.64 -13.33 -5.39
C TYR A 236 19.11 -13.02 -5.16
N LEU A 237 19.56 -11.93 -5.77
CA LEU A 237 20.91 -11.42 -5.63
C LEU A 237 20.88 -10.21 -4.70
N GLU A 238 21.59 -10.30 -3.59
CA GLU A 238 21.92 -9.17 -2.75
C GLU A 238 23.26 -8.61 -3.24
N ILE A 239 23.24 -7.38 -3.73
CA ILE A 239 24.39 -6.71 -4.33
C ILE A 239 24.82 -5.60 -3.39
N THR A 240 26.04 -5.70 -2.89
CA THR A 240 26.67 -4.62 -2.13
C THR A 240 27.54 -3.81 -3.08
N LEU A 241 27.28 -2.51 -3.16
CA LEU A 241 28.10 -1.57 -3.92
C LEU A 241 29.32 -1.12 -3.09
N LYS A 242 30.33 -0.55 -3.77
CA LYS A 242 31.56 -0.07 -3.13
C LYS A 242 31.34 1.08 -2.15
N ASP A 243 30.30 1.89 -2.36
CA ASP A 243 29.88 2.97 -1.45
C ASP A 243 29.13 2.45 -0.20
N GLY A 244 28.83 1.15 -0.14
CA GLY A 244 28.11 0.51 0.95
C GLY A 244 26.61 0.36 0.71
N THR A 245 26.08 0.89 -0.40
CA THR A 245 24.67 0.73 -0.78
C THR A 245 24.34 -0.74 -1.01
N LEU A 246 23.19 -1.19 -0.49
CA LEU A 246 22.64 -2.51 -0.72
C LEU A 246 21.48 -2.43 -1.71
N THR A 247 21.53 -3.27 -2.73
CA THR A 247 20.49 -3.40 -3.76
C THR A 247 20.15 -4.88 -3.98
N TYR A 248 18.97 -5.14 -4.55
CA TYR A 248 18.47 -6.50 -4.75
C TYR A 248 18.01 -6.71 -6.19
N GLU A 249 18.39 -7.84 -6.79
CA GLU A 249 18.01 -8.22 -8.14
C GLU A 249 17.42 -9.63 -8.16
N LYS A 250 16.43 -9.87 -9.03
CA LYS A 250 15.87 -11.21 -9.23
C LYS A 250 16.54 -11.88 -10.43
N LEU A 251 17.05 -13.09 -10.24
CA LEU A 251 17.57 -13.95 -11.30
C LEU A 251 16.58 -15.09 -11.59
N ILE A 252 16.26 -15.28 -12.87
CA ILE A 252 15.48 -16.42 -13.35
C ILE A 252 16.44 -17.41 -14.03
N LYS A 253 16.71 -18.56 -13.39
CA LYS A 253 17.51 -19.65 -13.96
C LYS A 253 16.60 -20.58 -14.78
N GLN A 254 16.96 -20.82 -16.04
CA GLN A 254 16.28 -21.77 -16.93
C GLN A 254 16.87 -23.18 -16.85
#